data_AF-A0A257L279-F1
#
_entry.id   AF-A0A257L279-F1
#
_cell.length_a   1.000
_cell.length_b   1.000
_cell.length_c   1.000
_cell.angle_alpha   90.00
_cell.angle_beta   90.00
_cell.angle_gamma   90.00
#
_symmetry.space_group_name_H-M   'P 1'
#
loop_
_entity.id
_entity.type
_entity.pdbx_description
1 polymer ?
#
loop_
_entity_poly.entity_id
_entity_poly.type
_entity_poly.pdbx_seq_one_letter_code
_entity_poly.pdbx_strand_id
1 'polypeptide(L)' 'MDLPLNALRAFEVSARHLNFTRAAGELNLTPTAVSQHV' A
#
# COMPACT_ATOMS: atom_id res chain seq x y z
N MET A 1 -17.32 5.56 -11.15
CA MET A 1 -16.44 4.48 -10.66
C MET A 1 -15.28 5.16 -9.96
N ASP A 2 -15.42 5.43 -8.67
CA ASP A 2 -14.31 5.93 -7.85
C ASP A 2 -13.40 4.75 -7.54
N LEU A 3 -12.39 4.59 -8.39
CA LEU A 3 -11.34 3.62 -8.16
C LEU A 3 -10.55 4.08 -6.93
N PRO A 4 -10.40 3.27 -5.88
CA PRO A 4 -9.67 3.67 -4.69
C PRO A 4 -8.19 3.87 -5.06
N LEU A 5 -7.81 5.12 -5.36
CA LEU A 5 -6.47 5.49 -5.79
C LEU A 5 -5.41 5.05 -4.76
N ASN A 6 -5.79 5.06 -3.49
CA ASN A 6 -4.94 4.59 -2.39
C ASN A 6 -4.73 3.07 -2.42
N ALA A 7 -5.72 2.30 -2.86
CA ALA A 7 -5.61 0.84 -2.96
C ALA A 7 -4.65 0.42 -4.07
N LEU A 8 -4.80 1.02 -5.25
CA LEU A 8 -3.87 0.81 -6.35
C LEU A 8 -2.44 1.21 -6.00
N ARG A 9 -2.27 2.35 -5.33
CA ARG A 9 -0.97 2.80 -4.86
C ARG A 9 -0.39 1.86 -3.81
N ALA A 10 -1.19 1.40 -2.85
CA ALA A 10 -0.76 0.42 -1.84
C ALA A 10 -0.33 -0.90 -2.48
N PHE A 11 -1.08 -1.39 -3.47
CA PHE A 11 -0.77 -2.60 -4.21
C PHE A 11 0.53 -2.47 -5.01
N GLU A 12 0.69 -1.40 -5.79
CA GLU A 12 1.89 -1.16 -6.60
C GLU A 12 3.16 -1.12 -5.73
N VAL A 13 3.13 -0.35 -4.64
CA VAL A 13 4.28 -0.19 -3.75
C VAL A 13 4.57 -1.49 -3.00
N SER A 14 3.54 -2.23 -2.58
CA SER A 14 3.70 -3.55 -1.94
C SER A 14 4.32 -4.58 -2.89
N ALA A 15 3.91 -4.58 -4.16
CA ALA A 15 4.49 -5.44 -5.18
C ALA A 15 5.95 -5.08 -5.49
N ARG A 16 6.30 -3.79 -5.51
CA ARG A 16 7.67 -3.30 -5.72
C ARG A 16 8.62 -3.74 -4.59
N HIS A 17 8.15 -3.68 -3.34
CA HIS A 17 8.96 -4.01 -2.15
C HIS A 17 8.89 -5.47 -1.72
N LEU A 18 7.89 -6.21 -2.22
CA LEU A 18 7.53 -7.57 -1.78
C LEU A 18 7.35 -7.67 -0.24
N ASN A 19 6.99 -6.56 0.40
CA ASN A 19 6.94 -6.43 1.85
C ASN A 19 6.06 -5.24 2.28
N PHE A 20 5.01 -5.51 3.06
CA PHE A 20 4.07 -4.49 3.53
C PHE A 20 4.69 -3.47 4.50
N THR A 21 5.66 -3.86 5.31
CA THR A 21 6.35 -2.95 6.24
C THR A 21 7.21 -1.93 5.49
N ARG A 22 7.92 -2.37 4.45
CA ARG A 22 8.69 -1.46 3.58
C ARG A 22 7.79 -0.55 2.76
N ALA A 23 6.69 -1.09 2.23
CA ALA A 23 5.69 -0.30 1.51
C ALA A 23 5.03 0.75 2.40
N ALA A 24 4.74 0.41 3.65
CA ALA A 24 4.20 1.33 4.65
C ALA A 24 5.16 2.49 4.94
N GLY A 25 6.46 2.22 5.00
CA GLY A 25 7.49 3.26 5.12
C GLY A 25 7.51 4.24 3.94
N GLU A 26 7.34 3.76 2.70
CA GLU A 26 7.26 4.64 1.51
C GLU A 26 5.97 5.45 1.46
N LEU A 27 4.85 4.88 1.94
CA LEU A 27 3.53 5.52 1.92
C LEU A 27 3.23 6.37 3.15
N ASN A 28 4.14 6.45 4.13
CA ASN A 28 3.90 7.07 5.44
C ASN A 28 2.64 6.51 6.14
N LEU A 29 2.41 5.20 5.97
CA LEU A 29 1.30 4.47 6.55
C LEU A 29 1.80 3.46 7.59
N THR A 30 0.86 2.86 8.32
CA THR A 30 1.16 1.66 9.10
C THR A 30 1.10 0.43 8.20
N PRO A 31 1.84 -0.65 8.51
CA PRO A 31 1.75 -1.92 7.77
C PRO A 31 0.30 -2.44 7.70
N THR A 32 -0.47 -2.26 8.78
CA THR A 32 -1.89 -2.60 8.84
C THR A 32 -2.73 -1.80 7.84
N ALA A 33 -2.51 -0.49 7.73
CA ALA A 33 -3.22 0.35 6.77
C ALA A 33 -2.90 -0.05 5.32
N VAL A 34 -1.65 -0.38 5.01
CA VAL A 34 -1.28 -0.89 3.69
C VAL A 34 -2.00 -2.21 3.39
N SER A 35 -2.04 -3.14 4.34
CA SER A 35 -2.76 -4.41 4.18
C SER A 35 -4.28 -4.26 4.05
N GLN A 36 -4.86 -3.16 4.53
CA GLN A 36 -6.29 -2.87 4.39
C GLN A 36 -6.62 -2.23 3.04
N HIS A 37 -5.64 -1.56 2.43
CA HIS A 37 -5.79 -0.90 1.14
C HIS A 37 -5.47 -1.81 -0.05
N VAL A 38 -4.66 -2.86 0.14
CA VAL A 38 -4.46 -3.91 -0.86
C VAL A 38 -5.66 -4.86 -0.88
#